data_AF-A0A3M8FR70-F1
#
_entry.id   AF-A0A3M8FR70-F1
#
_cell.length_a   1.000
_cell.length_b   1.000
_cell.length_c   1.000
_cell.angle_alpha   90.00
_cell.angle_beta   90.00
_cell.angle_gamma   90.00
#
_symmetry.space_group_name_H-M   'P 1'
#
loop_
_entity.id
_entity.type
_entity.pdbx_description
1 polymer ?
#
loop_
_entity_poly.entity_id
_entity_poly.type
_entity_poly.pdbx_seq_one_letter_code
_entity_poly.pdbx_strand_id
1 'polypeptide(L)'
;MLAPDFTSDVPTPVFFDYGAYEWKVLITGRLVATTESALWTLRDAIQAALDAKGLGTLVDLHGRSWLEMFFSRLTWGEATDRGRKVSIGYLAEFHKFTGTA
;
A
#
# COMPACT_ATOMS: atom_id res chain seq x y z
N MET A 1 16.35 13.93 -39.89
CA MET A 1 16.06 14.25 -38.49
C MET A 1 14.66 13.73 -38.20
N LEU A 2 14.56 12.49 -37.68
CA LEU A 2 13.28 11.86 -37.35
C LEU A 2 12.83 12.38 -35.98
N ALA A 3 11.57 12.80 -35.86
CA ALA A 3 10.98 13.21 -34.59
C ALA A 3 10.97 12.02 -33.61
N PRO A 4 11.13 12.26 -32.29
CA PRO A 4 10.97 11.19 -31.31
C PRO A 4 9.54 10.63 -31.40
N ASP A 5 9.45 9.31 -31.54
CA ASP A 5 8.20 8.56 -31.47
C ASP A 5 7.70 8.58 -30.03
N PHE A 6 6.53 9.20 -29.81
CA PHE A 6 5.84 9.24 -28.52
C PHE A 6 4.86 8.06 -28.37
N THR A 7 5.13 6.91 -29.01
CA THR A 7 4.34 5.70 -28.83
C THR A 7 4.10 5.51 -27.35
N SER A 8 2.83 5.69 -27.01
CA SER A 8 2.31 5.82 -25.67
C SER A 8 2.64 4.56 -24.91
N ASP A 9 3.49 4.69 -23.89
CA ASP A 9 3.65 3.70 -22.84
C ASP A 9 2.36 3.72 -22.02
N VAL A 10 1.26 3.25 -22.62
CA VAL A 10 0.00 3.04 -21.94
C VAL A 10 0.28 1.90 -20.98
N PRO A 11 0.25 2.13 -19.66
CA PRO A 11 0.49 1.05 -18.73
C PRO A 11 -0.54 -0.04 -19.02
N THR A 12 -0.06 -1.22 -19.43
CA THR A 12 -0.94 -2.37 -19.61
C THR A 12 -1.65 -2.59 -18.28
N PRO A 13 -2.99 -2.49 -18.22
CA PRO A 13 -3.70 -2.76 -16.98
C PRO A 13 -3.45 -4.21 -16.61
N VAL A 14 -2.81 -4.42 -15.46
CA VAL A 14 -2.66 -5.75 -14.89
C VAL A 14 -4.00 -6.09 -14.24
N PHE A 15 -4.74 -6.99 -14.88
CA PHE A 15 -5.96 -7.54 -14.31
C PHE A 15 -5.62 -8.70 -13.40
N PHE A 16 -6.17 -8.68 -12.20
CA PHE A 16 -6.15 -9.81 -11.30
C PHE A 16 -7.57 -10.33 -11.19
N ASP A 17 -7.79 -11.56 -11.63
CA ASP A 17 -9.05 -12.26 -11.39
C ASP A 17 -9.04 -12.79 -9.96
N TYR A 18 -9.60 -11.98 -9.07
CA TYR A 18 -10.00 -12.43 -7.75
C TYR A 18 -11.50 -12.73 -7.77
N GLY A 19 -11.94 -13.69 -6.96
CA GLY A 19 -13.36 -14.02 -6.82
C GLY A 19 -14.20 -12.84 -6.30
N ALA A 20 -15.45 -13.10 -5.88
CA ALA A 20 -16.35 -12.04 -5.47
C ALA A 20 -15.80 -11.24 -4.27
N TYR A 21 -15.85 -9.91 -4.32
CA TYR A 21 -15.45 -9.09 -3.17
C TYR A 21 -16.33 -9.38 -1.96
N GLU A 22 -15.72 -9.72 -0.83
CA GLU A 22 -16.45 -10.10 0.39
C GLU A 22 -16.45 -8.97 1.42
N TRP A 23 -15.26 -8.53 1.83
CA TRP A 23 -15.09 -7.48 2.84
C TRP A 23 -13.70 -6.86 2.79
N LYS A 24 -13.53 -5.73 3.49
CA LYS A 24 -12.25 -5.03 3.57
C LYS A 24 -11.89 -4.62 4.99
N VAL A 25 -10.58 -4.55 5.23
CA VAL A 25 -9.99 -3.95 6.42
C VAL A 25 -9.39 -2.60 6.03
N LEU A 26 -9.77 -1.58 6.79
CA LEU A 26 -9.18 -0.26 6.72
C LEU A 26 -8.27 -0.07 7.93
N ILE A 27 -6.97 0.13 7.69
CA ILE A 27 -6.01 0.40 8.74
C ILE A 27 -5.55 1.85 8.61
N THR A 28 -5.88 2.65 9.63
CA THR A 28 -5.35 4.00 9.79
C THR A 28 -4.19 3.98 10.77
N GLY A 29 -3.07 4.59 10.40
CA GLY A 29 -1.90 4.66 11.26
C GLY A 29 -1.09 5.92 11.05
N ARG A 30 0.04 5.99 11.74
CA ARG A 30 1.02 7.07 11.58
C ARG A 30 2.43 6.49 11.59
N LEU A 31 3.19 6.81 10.55
CA LEU A 31 4.63 6.61 10.54
C LEU A 31 5.27 7.71 11.36
N VAL A 32 6.19 7.35 12.24
CA VAL A 32 6.90 8.31 13.10
C VAL A 32 8.37 7.97 13.05
N ALA A 33 9.21 8.95 12.73
CA ALA A 33 10.65 8.82 12.68
C ALA A 33 11.34 10.05 13.27
N THR A 34 12.60 9.89 13.69
CA THR A 34 13.44 10.98 14.20
C THR A 34 14.08 11.81 13.09
N THR A 35 14.21 11.25 11.89
CA THR A 35 14.77 11.91 10.71
C THR A 35 13.86 11.69 9.50
N GLU A 36 13.92 12.60 8.54
CA GLU A 36 13.18 12.48 7.29
C GLU A 36 13.60 11.24 6.48
N SER A 37 14.90 10.93 6.40
CA SER A 37 15.39 9.73 5.70
C SER A 37 14.84 8.43 6.29
N ALA A 38 14.73 8.34 7.62
CA ALA A 38 14.12 7.17 8.26
C ALA A 38 12.60 7.10 7.97
N LEU A 39 11.92 8.24 7.85
CA LEU A 39 10.52 8.27 7.46
C LEU A 39 10.32 7.78 6.01
N TRP A 40 11.18 8.21 5.08
CA TRP A 40 11.17 7.71 3.71
C TRP A 40 11.43 6.21 3.63
N THR A 41 12.34 5.69 4.45
CA THR A 41 12.59 4.24 4.54
C THR A 41 11.33 3.47 4.96
N LEU A 42 10.58 3.97 5.95
CA LEU A 42 9.30 3.37 6.36
C LEU A 42 8.24 3.46 5.26
N ARG A 43 8.19 4.59 4.56
CA ARG A 43 7.26 4.81 3.45
C ARG A 43 7.53 3.83 2.31
N ASP A 44 8.79 3.69 1.91
CA ASP A 44 9.22 2.82 0.82
C ASP A 44 8.98 1.35 1.15
N ALA A 45 9.13 0.95 2.41
CA ALA A 45 8.80 -0.39 2.85
C ALA A 45 7.30 -0.74 2.66
N ILE A 46 6.39 0.19 2.98
CA ILE A 46 4.94 -0.03 2.77
C ILE A 46 4.61 0.03 1.28
N GLN A 47 5.24 0.93 0.53
CA GLN A 47 5.06 1.03 -0.92
C GLN A 47 5.51 -0.26 -1.62
N ALA A 48 6.67 -0.81 -1.24
CA ALA A 48 7.14 -2.09 -1.76
C ALA A 48 6.16 -3.24 -1.47
N ALA A 49 5.54 -3.26 -0.28
CA ALA A 49 4.50 -4.24 0.04
C ALA A 49 3.24 -4.07 -0.84
N LEU A 50 2.87 -2.83 -1.16
CA LEU A 50 1.78 -2.54 -2.10
C LEU A 50 2.12 -2.95 -3.53
N ASP A 51 3.37 -2.81 -3.94
CA ASP A 51 3.87 -3.09 -5.30
C ASP A 51 4.14 -4.58 -5.54
N ALA A 52 4.35 -5.36 -4.49
CA ALA A 52 4.49 -6.81 -4.59
C ALA A 52 3.22 -7.51 -5.15
N LYS A 53 2.06 -6.82 -5.14
CA LYS A 53 0.77 -7.24 -5.71
C LYS A 53 0.49 -8.74 -5.51
N GLY A 54 -0.06 -9.11 -4.36
CA GLY A 54 -0.41 -10.50 -4.07
C GLY A 54 -1.33 -10.66 -2.88
N LEU A 55 -1.82 -11.90 -2.72
CA LEU A 55 -2.53 -12.32 -1.53
C LEU A 55 -1.50 -12.61 -0.43
N GLY A 56 -1.73 -12.07 0.76
CA GLY A 56 -0.84 -12.23 1.90
C GLY A 56 -1.59 -12.45 3.19
N THR A 57 -0.84 -12.65 4.27
CA THR A 57 -1.41 -12.65 5.62
C THR A 57 -1.30 -11.25 6.20
N LEU A 58 -2.44 -10.64 6.51
CA LEU A 58 -2.48 -9.40 7.28
C LEU A 58 -2.36 -9.74 8.76
N VAL A 59 -1.34 -9.20 9.43
CA VAL A 59 -1.16 -9.32 10.88
C VAL A 59 -1.26 -7.94 11.50
N ASP A 60 -2.20 -7.78 12.42
CA ASP A 60 -2.44 -6.57 13.21
C ASP A 60 -1.50 -6.55 14.44
N LEU A 61 -1.20 -5.34 14.93
CA LEU A 61 -0.46 -5.08 16.18
C LEU A 61 -1.05 -5.80 17.42
N HIS A 62 -2.35 -6.07 17.43
CA HIS A 62 -3.06 -6.82 18.48
C HIS A 62 -3.01 -8.35 18.29
N GLY A 63 -2.21 -8.85 17.34
CA GLY A 63 -2.03 -10.28 17.09
C GLY A 63 -3.17 -10.96 16.35
N ARG A 64 -4.16 -10.18 15.84
CA ARG A 64 -5.16 -10.71 14.93
C ARG A 64 -4.52 -10.93 13.56
N SER A 65 -4.83 -12.07 12.94
CA SER A 65 -4.34 -12.41 11.62
C SER A 65 -5.49 -12.73 10.68
N TRP A 66 -5.35 -12.32 9.42
CA TRP A 66 -6.29 -12.65 8.37
C TRP A 66 -5.56 -13.12 7.13
N LEU A 67 -5.95 -14.29 6.62
CA LEU A 67 -5.32 -14.94 5.48
C LEU A 67 -5.91 -14.45 4.14
N GLU A 68 -5.07 -14.50 3.12
CA GLU A 68 -5.40 -14.17 1.71
C GLU A 68 -6.02 -12.78 1.56
N MET A 69 -5.37 -11.80 2.19
CA MET A 69 -5.68 -10.39 2.05
C MET A 69 -4.92 -9.80 0.88
N PHE A 70 -5.61 -9.04 0.04
CA PHE A 70 -5.00 -8.27 -1.03
C PHE A 70 -4.75 -6.83 -0.58
N PHE A 71 -3.49 -6.39 -0.54
CA PHE A 71 -3.16 -5.00 -0.27
C PHE A 71 -3.39 -4.17 -1.55
N SER A 72 -4.48 -3.42 -1.55
CA SER A 72 -5.01 -2.80 -2.76
C SER A 72 -4.60 -1.35 -2.94
N ARG A 73 -4.61 -0.59 -1.84
CA ARG A 73 -4.49 0.85 -1.88
C ARG A 73 -3.86 1.36 -0.60
N LEU A 74 -3.00 2.34 -0.77
CA LEU A 74 -2.41 3.13 0.30
C LEU A 74 -2.64 4.60 -0.01
N THR A 75 -3.16 5.33 0.97
CA THR A 75 -3.35 6.77 0.89
C THR A 75 -2.54 7.44 1.98
N TRP A 76 -1.66 8.35 1.61
CA TRP A 76 -0.87 9.15 2.54
C TRP A 76 -1.69 10.35 3.03
N GLY A 77 -1.67 10.58 4.33
CA GLY A 77 -2.23 11.76 4.97
C GLY A 77 -1.20 12.87 5.13
N GLU A 78 -1.53 13.87 5.94
CA GLU A 78 -0.65 15.01 6.17
C GLU A 78 0.62 14.62 6.92
N ALA A 79 1.74 15.19 6.46
CA ALA A 79 3.00 15.18 7.17
C ALA A 79 2.96 16.19 8.32
N THR A 80 3.49 15.80 9.48
CA THR A 80 3.58 16.66 10.66
C THR A 80 4.97 16.53 11.25
N ASP A 81 5.68 17.66 11.36
CA ASP A 81 6.90 17.78 12.15
C ASP A 81 6.55 18.40 13.51
N ARG A 82 6.79 17.65 14.58
CA ARG A 82 6.57 18.13 15.95
C ARG A 82 7.69 17.67 16.86
N GLY A 83 8.47 18.63 17.38
CA GLY A 83 9.48 18.35 18.40
C GLY A 83 10.60 17.43 17.93
N ARG A 84 11.12 17.65 16.70
CA ARG A 84 12.19 16.83 16.07
C ARG A 84 11.77 15.40 15.73
N LYS A 85 10.47 15.17 15.58
CA LYS A 85 9.92 13.92 15.04
C LYS A 85 9.10 14.26 13.81
N VAL A 86 9.42 13.62 12.70
CA VAL A 86 8.67 13.73 11.45
C VAL A 86 7.70 12.57 11.41
N SER A 87 6.45 12.85 11.07
CA SER A 87 5.40 11.85 11.00
C SER A 87 4.49 12.03 9.80
N ILE A 88 3.97 10.93 9.27
CA ILE A 88 3.00 10.94 8.17
C ILE A 88 1.86 10.00 8.53
N GLY A 89 0.62 10.50 8.46
CA GLY A 89 -0.56 9.65 8.56
C GLY A 89 -0.72 8.76 7.34
N TYR A 90 -1.35 7.60 7.48
CA TYR A 90 -1.69 6.76 6.33
C TYR A 90 -3.01 6.01 6.53
N LEU A 91 -3.63 5.64 5.42
CA LEU A 91 -4.76 4.73 5.32
C LEU A 91 -4.39 3.59 4.36
N ALA A 92 -4.34 2.36 4.87
CA ALA A 92 -4.10 1.15 4.09
C ALA A 92 -5.40 0.34 3.94
N GLU A 93 -5.73 -0.06 2.72
CA GLU A 93 -6.93 -0.83 2.39
C GLU A 93 -6.59 -2.25 1.95
N PHE A 94 -7.10 -3.23 2.69
CA PHE A 94 -6.93 -4.66 2.42
C PHE A 94 -8.29 -5.25 2.06
N HIS A 95 -8.38 -5.96 0.94
CA HIS A 95 -9.63 -6.59 0.50
C HIS A 95 -9.51 -8.12 0.60
N LYS A 96 -10.62 -8.76 0.99
CA LYS A 96 -10.85 -10.19 0.94
C LYS A 96 -11.80 -10.51 -0.20
N PHE A 97 -11.52 -11.58 -0.91
CA PHE A 97 -12.35 -12.09 -2.00
C PHE A 97 -12.82 -13.52 -1.68
N THR A 98 -14.07 -13.83 -1.99
CA THR A 98 -14.68 -15.15 -1.90
C THR A 98 -14.35 -15.92 -3.17
N GLY A 99 -13.69 -17.07 -3.01
CA GLY A 99 -13.25 -17.90 -4.14
C GLY A 99 -11.78 -17.66 -4.46
N THR A 100 -10.91 -18.03 -3.52
CA THR A 100 -9.53 -18.39 -3.86
C THR A 100 -9.61 -19.65 -4.69
N ALA A 101 -9.29 -19.54 -5.99
CA ALA A 101 -9.06 -20.71 -6.83
C ALA A 101 -7.70 -21.34 -6.48
#